data_AF-A0A9D5B3J4-F1
#
_entry.id   AF-A0A9D5B3J4-F1
#
_cell.length_a   1.000
_cell.length_b   1.000
_cell.length_c   1.000
_cell.angle_alpha   90.00
_cell.angle_beta   90.00
_cell.angle_gamma   90.00
#
_symmetry.space_group_name_H-M   'P 1'
#
loop_
_entity.id
_entity.type
_entity.pdbx_description
1 polymer ?
#
loop_
_entity_poly.entity_id
_entity_poly.type
_entity_poly.pdbx_seq_one_letter_code
_entity_poly.pdbx_strand_id
1 'polypeptide(L)'
;DLPWLNFQPSPTRMSKEQRKAKRAKVLSSKRRKHFPLVLDSIKSVIVKRPRKLRSKLEKENEEEVLVIEGIEFGSDQYIKFDVHVNDDEDELSEPDQTEFVGSFVSLHNGHKSRRISTRFKIGMSKVLENLEADEDDDVVVTLVPKAGKGEVIIGNIVIEFVPKY
;
A
#
# COMPACT_ATOMS: atom_id res chain seq x y z
N ASP A 1 -4.34 -29.95 -8.56
CA ASP A 1 -3.75 -28.60 -8.50
C ASP A 1 -4.61 -27.64 -7.72
N LEU A 2 -3.96 -26.78 -6.92
CA LEU A 2 -4.64 -25.69 -6.22
C LEU A 2 -4.82 -24.52 -7.21
N PRO A 3 -6.06 -24.08 -7.49
CA PRO A 3 -6.32 -23.09 -8.53
C PRO A 3 -5.70 -21.72 -8.25
N TRP A 4 -5.35 -21.42 -7.00
CA TRP A 4 -4.78 -20.16 -6.56
C TRP A 4 -3.24 -20.14 -6.49
N LEU A 5 -2.58 -21.29 -6.62
CA LEU A 5 -1.12 -21.39 -6.40
C LEU A 5 -0.31 -20.62 -7.45
N ASN A 6 -0.76 -20.66 -8.70
CA ASN A 6 -0.10 -19.99 -9.82
C ASN A 6 -0.81 -18.69 -10.24
N PHE A 7 -1.80 -18.25 -9.47
CA PHE A 7 -2.48 -16.99 -9.75
C PHE A 7 -1.56 -15.85 -9.29
N GLN A 8 -1.02 -15.10 -10.25
CA GLN A 8 -0.25 -13.90 -9.98
C GLN A 8 -0.96 -12.70 -10.60
N PRO A 9 -1.18 -11.62 -9.82
CA PRO A 9 -1.71 -10.38 -10.36
C PRO A 9 -0.83 -9.85 -11.49
N SER A 10 -1.44 -9.36 -12.55
CA SER A 10 -0.73 -8.77 -13.69
C SER A 10 -0.76 -7.24 -13.62
N PRO A 11 0.32 -6.53 -13.95
CA PRO A 11 0.30 -5.07 -13.87
C PRO A 11 -0.65 -4.49 -14.92
N THR A 12 -1.18 -3.29 -14.68
CA THR A 12 -2.00 -2.57 -15.67
C THR A 12 -1.33 -2.54 -17.04
N ARG A 13 -2.08 -2.67 -18.14
CA ARG A 13 -1.56 -2.69 -19.52
C ARG A 13 -0.93 -1.36 -19.93
N MET A 14 0.28 -1.12 -19.43
CA MET A 14 1.12 0.03 -19.71
C MET A 14 2.56 -0.45 -19.96
N SER A 15 3.32 0.30 -20.76
CA SER A 15 4.77 0.10 -20.85
C SER A 15 5.46 0.60 -19.58
N LYS A 16 6.70 0.14 -19.36
CA LYS A 16 7.53 0.61 -18.26
C LYS A 16 7.71 2.13 -18.27
N GLU A 17 7.94 2.71 -19.45
CA GLU A 17 8.11 4.15 -19.64
C GLU A 17 6.84 4.92 -19.28
N GLN A 18 5.67 4.39 -19.65
CA GLN A 18 4.38 4.98 -19.30
C GLN A 18 4.17 5.00 -17.78
N ARG A 19 4.44 3.89 -17.09
CA ARG A 19 4.37 3.82 -15.61
C ARG A 19 5.32 4.82 -14.95
N LYS A 20 6.57 4.88 -15.43
CA LYS A 20 7.58 5.81 -14.91
C LYS A 20 7.20 7.28 -15.11
N ALA A 21 6.71 7.63 -16.30
CA ALA A 21 6.24 8.99 -16.58
C ALA A 21 5.04 9.39 -15.72
N LYS A 22 4.09 8.46 -15.54
CA LYS A 22 2.90 8.65 -14.70
C LYS A 22 3.28 8.87 -13.24
N ARG A 23 4.15 8.02 -12.68
CA ARG A 23 4.71 8.20 -11.33
C ARG A 23 5.43 9.55 -11.20
N ALA A 24 6.29 9.92 -12.15
CA ALA A 24 6.98 11.21 -12.12
C ALA A 24 6.03 12.41 -12.12
N LYS A 25 4.91 12.33 -12.85
CA LYS A 25 3.84 13.35 -12.82
C LYS A 25 3.18 13.44 -11.43
N VAL A 26 2.92 12.30 -10.78
CA VAL A 26 2.37 12.27 -9.42
C VAL A 26 3.36 12.88 -8.41
N LEU A 27 4.64 12.52 -8.50
CA LEU A 27 5.68 13.03 -7.60
C LEU A 27 5.93 14.53 -7.74
N SER A 28 5.86 15.07 -8.96
CA SER A 28 6.05 16.51 -9.20
C SER A 28 4.85 17.35 -8.78
N SER A 29 3.63 16.78 -8.81
CA SER A 29 2.41 17.49 -8.43
C SER A 29 2.05 17.37 -6.95
N LYS A 30 2.41 16.27 -6.28
CA LYS A 30 2.05 16.04 -4.88
C LYS A 30 3.06 16.61 -3.90
N ARG A 31 2.53 17.35 -2.93
CA ARG A 31 3.28 17.74 -1.73
C ARG A 31 3.35 16.57 -0.76
N ARG A 32 4.46 16.46 -0.02
CA ARG A 32 4.58 15.50 1.08
C ARG A 32 3.44 15.71 2.08
N LYS A 33 2.76 14.62 2.42
CA LYS A 33 1.73 14.62 3.46
C LYS A 33 2.40 14.60 4.83
N HIS A 34 1.75 15.23 5.79
CA HIS A 34 2.17 15.23 7.18
C HIS A 34 1.26 14.26 7.92
N PHE A 35 1.83 13.57 8.90
CA PHE A 35 1.09 12.67 9.78
C PHE A 35 0.84 13.34 11.13
N PRO A 36 -0.23 12.97 11.86
CA PRO A 36 -1.23 11.97 11.49
C PRO A 36 -2.15 12.42 10.34
N LEU A 37 -2.64 11.47 9.54
CA LEU A 37 -3.48 11.71 8.37
C LEU A 37 -4.88 11.12 8.61
N VAL A 38 -5.92 11.93 8.45
CA VAL A 38 -7.32 11.44 8.45
C VAL A 38 -7.67 10.90 7.06
N LEU A 39 -8.26 9.71 7.00
CA LEU A 39 -8.67 9.04 5.77
C LEU A 39 -10.14 9.33 5.43
N ASP A 40 -10.42 10.58 5.09
CA ASP A 40 -11.74 11.11 4.68
C ASP A 40 -12.02 10.95 3.16
N SER A 41 -10.96 10.95 2.36
CA SER A 41 -10.98 10.79 0.90
C SER A 41 -9.87 9.84 0.45
N ILE A 42 -9.78 9.60 -0.86
CA ILE A 42 -8.57 8.99 -1.44
C ILE A 42 -7.37 9.89 -1.12
N LYS A 43 -6.27 9.29 -0.66
CA LYS A 43 -5.01 9.98 -0.37
C LYS A 43 -3.83 9.17 -0.89
N SER A 44 -2.99 9.74 -1.73
CA SER A 44 -1.64 9.23 -1.91
C SER A 44 -0.61 9.88 -1.01
N VAL A 45 0.36 9.06 -0.59
CA VAL A 45 1.54 9.45 0.17
C VAL A 45 2.78 8.94 -0.55
N ILE A 46 3.80 9.79 -0.63
CA ILE A 46 5.12 9.41 -1.17
C ILE A 46 5.93 8.81 -0.03
N VAL A 47 6.32 7.54 -0.17
CA VAL A 47 7.06 6.79 0.84
C VAL A 47 8.45 6.46 0.29
N LYS A 48 9.49 6.87 1.01
CA LYS A 48 10.87 6.57 0.61
C LYS A 48 11.19 5.10 0.88
N ARG A 49 11.88 4.47 -0.07
CA ARG A 49 12.40 3.12 0.09
C ARG A 49 13.75 3.16 0.83
N PRO A 50 14.02 2.23 1.76
CA PRO A 50 15.31 2.20 2.45
C PRO A 50 16.46 1.70 1.55
N ARG A 51 16.17 0.80 0.60
CA ARG A 51 17.15 0.25 -0.36
C ARG A 51 16.48 -0.06 -1.69
N LYS A 52 17.18 0.22 -2.79
CA LYS A 52 16.78 -0.11 -4.18
C LYS A 52 17.72 -1.15 -4.80
N LEU A 53 17.37 -1.66 -5.98
CA LEU A 53 18.24 -2.56 -6.76
C LEU A 53 18.75 -3.78 -5.97
N ARG A 54 17.87 -4.41 -5.18
CA ARG A 54 18.22 -5.60 -4.40
C ARG A 54 18.55 -6.79 -5.31
N SER A 55 19.60 -7.50 -4.95
CA SER A 55 19.94 -8.79 -5.55
C SER A 55 18.88 -9.86 -5.26
N LYS A 56 18.88 -10.95 -6.05
CA LYS A 56 17.96 -12.07 -5.84
C LYS A 56 18.09 -12.67 -4.44
N LEU A 57 19.33 -12.84 -3.96
CA LEU A 57 19.62 -13.37 -2.63
C LEU A 57 19.07 -12.45 -1.52
N GLU A 58 19.21 -11.13 -1.64
CA GLU A 58 18.62 -10.19 -0.68
C GLU A 58 17.08 -10.26 -0.67
N LYS A 59 16.45 -10.48 -1.82
CA LYS A 59 14.98 -10.66 -1.92
C LYS A 59 14.51 -12.01 -1.36
N GLU A 60 15.36 -13.03 -1.39
CA GLU A 60 15.10 -14.35 -0.82
C GLU A 60 15.26 -14.36 0.71
N ASN A 61 16.17 -13.55 1.24
CA ASN A 61 16.43 -13.46 2.68
C ASN A 61 15.51 -12.47 3.40
N GLU A 62 15.18 -11.34 2.75
CA GLU A 62 14.39 -10.25 3.36
C GLU A 62 13.20 -9.86 2.48
N GLU A 63 12.03 -9.70 3.11
CA GLU A 63 10.86 -9.11 2.48
C GLU A 63 10.87 -7.58 2.68
N GLU A 64 10.67 -6.83 1.60
CA GLU A 64 10.39 -5.39 1.69
C GLU A 64 8.91 -5.22 2.02
N VAL A 65 8.60 -4.70 3.21
CA VAL A 65 7.24 -4.65 3.77
C VAL A 65 6.79 -3.20 3.92
N LEU A 66 5.65 -2.85 3.32
CA LEU A 66 4.92 -1.63 3.63
C LEU A 66 4.23 -1.78 4.97
N VAL A 67 4.51 -0.87 5.89
CA VAL A 67 3.88 -0.82 7.20
C VAL A 67 3.08 0.48 7.31
N ILE A 68 1.76 0.32 7.42
CA ILE A 68 0.85 1.41 7.79
C ILE A 68 0.70 1.34 9.31
N GLU A 69 1.25 2.32 10.01
CA GLU A 69 1.31 2.36 11.47
C GLU A 69 0.30 3.32 12.07
N GLY A 70 -0.08 3.04 13.33
CA GLY A 70 -0.98 3.90 14.08
C GLY A 70 -2.33 4.06 13.40
N ILE A 71 -2.90 2.97 12.87
CA ILE A 71 -4.25 2.94 12.32
C ILE A 71 -5.20 3.00 13.50
N GLU A 72 -5.83 4.15 13.71
CA GLU A 72 -6.74 4.39 14.82
C GLU A 72 -8.18 4.63 14.35
N PHE A 73 -9.13 3.95 14.98
CA PHE A 73 -10.56 4.03 14.66
C PHE A 73 -11.42 3.51 15.84
N GLY A 74 -12.74 3.72 15.78
CA GLY A 74 -13.68 3.22 16.79
C GLY A 74 -13.98 1.72 16.63
N SER A 75 -13.97 0.94 17.72
CA SER A 75 -14.25 -0.51 17.70
C SER A 75 -15.65 -0.88 17.25
N ASP A 76 -16.57 0.07 17.31
CA ASP A 76 -17.97 -0.04 16.95
C ASP A 76 -18.22 0.17 15.45
N GLN A 77 -17.19 0.47 14.67
CA GLN A 77 -17.33 0.81 13.26
C GLN A 77 -16.84 -0.32 12.34
N TYR A 78 -17.53 -0.47 11.21
CA TYR A 78 -17.02 -1.26 10.09
C TYR A 78 -16.07 -0.40 9.26
N ILE A 79 -14.80 -0.75 9.28
CA ILE A 79 -13.74 -0.03 8.57
C ILE A 79 -13.25 -0.89 7.42
N LYS A 80 -13.14 -0.28 6.23
CA LYS A 80 -12.45 -0.87 5.09
C LYS A 80 -11.75 0.20 4.28
N PHE A 81 -10.48 -0.01 3.97
CA PHE A 81 -9.79 0.74 2.93
C PHE A 81 -8.86 -0.16 2.15
N ASP A 82 -8.72 0.16 0.87
CA ASP A 82 -7.83 -0.54 -0.05
C ASP A 82 -6.51 0.22 -0.17
N VAL A 83 -5.44 -0.51 -0.44
CA VAL A 83 -4.08 0.01 -0.54
C VAL A 83 -3.56 -0.33 -1.92
N HIS A 84 -3.07 0.70 -2.61
CA HIS A 84 -2.48 0.58 -3.94
C HIS A 84 -1.06 1.16 -3.93
N VAL A 85 -0.21 0.65 -4.83
CA VAL A 85 1.18 1.07 -4.98
C VAL A 85 1.43 1.47 -6.43
N ASN A 86 1.98 2.68 -6.62
CA ASN A 86 2.31 3.27 -7.92
C ASN A 86 1.15 3.27 -8.93
N ASP A 87 -0.08 3.34 -8.39
CA ASP A 87 -1.31 3.35 -9.16
C ASP A 87 -1.78 4.77 -9.51
N ASP A 88 -2.74 4.87 -10.41
CA ASP A 88 -3.46 6.12 -10.65
C ASP A 88 -4.51 6.38 -9.59
N GLU A 89 -4.61 7.60 -9.07
CA GLU A 89 -5.77 7.97 -8.25
C GLU A 89 -7.04 8.13 -9.09
N ASP A 90 -6.90 8.50 -10.38
CA ASP A 90 -8.04 8.73 -11.28
C ASP A 90 -8.56 7.43 -11.92
N GLU A 91 -7.73 6.39 -11.97
CA GLU A 91 -8.01 5.09 -12.60
C GLU A 91 -7.35 3.98 -11.77
N LEU A 92 -7.92 3.72 -10.59
CA LEU A 92 -7.41 2.72 -9.66
C LEU A 92 -7.59 1.30 -10.22
N SER A 93 -6.57 0.48 -10.02
CA SER A 93 -6.51 -0.89 -10.50
C SER A 93 -7.40 -1.85 -9.70
N GLU A 94 -7.91 -2.90 -10.35
CA GLU A 94 -8.74 -3.94 -9.75
C GLU A 94 -7.91 -4.97 -8.94
N PRO A 95 -8.53 -5.84 -8.11
CA PRO A 95 -7.81 -6.77 -7.25
C PRO A 95 -6.96 -7.84 -7.96
N ASP A 96 -7.19 -8.07 -9.26
CA ASP A 96 -6.38 -8.96 -10.11
C ASP A 96 -5.14 -8.27 -10.69
N GLN A 97 -4.94 -6.99 -10.39
CA GLN A 97 -3.83 -6.18 -10.88
C GLN A 97 -2.75 -5.98 -9.82
N THR A 98 -1.49 -5.88 -10.24
CA THR A 98 -0.35 -5.83 -9.30
C THR A 98 -0.33 -4.54 -8.45
N GLU A 99 -0.84 -3.43 -8.99
CA GLU A 99 -0.91 -2.16 -8.28
C GLU A 99 -1.80 -2.25 -7.02
N PHE A 100 -2.81 -3.12 -7.00
CA PHE A 100 -3.61 -3.41 -5.80
C PHE A 100 -2.83 -4.37 -4.88
N VAL A 101 -2.50 -3.92 -3.68
CA VAL A 101 -1.64 -4.68 -2.75
C VAL A 101 -2.38 -5.23 -1.54
N GLY A 102 -3.66 -4.88 -1.38
CA GLY A 102 -4.54 -5.48 -0.38
C GLY A 102 -5.52 -4.51 0.25
N SER A 103 -6.33 -5.02 1.18
CA SER A 103 -7.30 -4.25 1.94
C SER A 103 -7.08 -4.42 3.44
N PHE A 104 -7.18 -3.32 4.18
CA PHE A 104 -7.40 -3.38 5.61
C PHE A 104 -8.89 -3.46 5.87
N VAL A 105 -9.31 -4.43 6.70
CA VAL A 105 -10.71 -4.59 7.10
C VAL A 105 -10.77 -4.78 8.61
N SER A 106 -11.62 -4.00 9.26
CA SER A 106 -12.01 -4.23 10.65
C SER A 106 -13.52 -4.39 10.74
N LEU A 107 -13.94 -5.50 11.36
CA LEU A 107 -15.33 -5.78 11.64
C LEU A 107 -15.69 -5.20 13.02
N HIS A 108 -16.91 -4.71 13.14
CA HIS A 108 -17.49 -4.32 14.41
C HIS A 108 -17.32 -5.47 15.42
N ASN A 109 -16.67 -5.19 16.55
CA ASN A 109 -16.70 -6.10 17.70
C ASN A 109 -17.56 -5.46 18.79
N GLY A 110 -18.55 -6.20 19.29
CA GLY A 110 -19.59 -5.68 20.19
C GLY A 110 -19.11 -5.34 21.61
N HIS A 111 -17.83 -5.05 21.81
CA HIS A 111 -17.31 -4.56 23.07
C HIS A 111 -17.46 -3.03 23.15
N LYS A 112 -17.58 -2.52 24.38
CA LYS A 112 -17.73 -1.09 24.71
C LYS A 112 -16.85 -0.21 23.80
N SER A 113 -17.47 0.81 23.18
CA SER A 113 -16.83 1.79 22.29
C SER A 113 -15.45 2.21 22.81
N ARG A 114 -14.40 1.65 22.22
CA ARG A 114 -13.00 1.97 22.52
C ARG A 114 -12.28 2.29 21.22
N ARG A 115 -11.34 3.23 21.27
CA ARG A 115 -10.41 3.42 20.15
C ARG A 115 -9.47 2.23 20.04
N ILE A 116 -9.46 1.61 18.86
CA ILE A 116 -8.48 0.59 18.46
C ILE A 116 -7.28 1.32 17.87
N SER A 117 -6.07 0.81 18.13
CA SER A 117 -4.84 1.20 17.45
C SER A 117 -4.16 -0.06 16.95
N THR A 118 -3.87 -0.12 15.66
CA THR A 118 -3.27 -1.30 15.01
C THR A 118 -2.32 -0.90 13.89
N ARG A 119 -1.71 -1.89 13.25
CA ARG A 119 -0.84 -1.73 12.09
C ARG A 119 -1.23 -2.71 10.99
N PHE A 120 -1.01 -2.33 9.74
CA PHE A 120 -1.22 -3.18 8.58
C PHE A 120 0.10 -3.35 7.83
N LYS A 121 0.47 -4.59 7.52
CA LYS A 121 1.74 -4.96 6.89
C LYS A 121 1.49 -5.66 5.55
N ILE A 122 2.19 -5.24 4.51
CA ILE A 122 2.01 -5.73 3.15
C ILE A 122 3.38 -6.03 2.54
N GLY A 123 3.61 -7.25 2.08
CA GLY A 123 4.82 -7.61 1.34
C GLY A 123 4.83 -6.99 -0.05
N MET A 124 5.90 -6.29 -0.40
CA MET A 124 6.01 -5.53 -1.64
C MET A 124 7.07 -6.07 -2.60
N SER A 125 7.90 -7.04 -2.22
CA SER A 125 9.04 -7.45 -3.07
C SER A 125 8.58 -7.94 -4.44
N LYS A 126 7.50 -8.72 -4.48
CA LYS A 126 6.91 -9.21 -5.73
C LYS A 126 6.15 -8.13 -6.49
N VAL A 127 5.51 -7.21 -5.77
CA VAL A 127 4.81 -6.05 -6.35
C VAL A 127 5.79 -5.17 -7.12
N LEU A 128 6.93 -4.83 -6.51
CA LEU A 128 7.96 -3.99 -7.12
C LEU A 128 8.62 -4.64 -8.35
N GLU A 129 8.83 -5.96 -8.31
CA GLU A 129 9.32 -6.72 -9.46
C GLU A 129 8.34 -6.67 -10.63
N ASN A 130 7.06 -6.96 -10.37
CA ASN A 130 6.02 -6.98 -11.40
C ASN A 130 5.72 -5.58 -11.98
N LEU A 131 5.90 -4.52 -11.19
CA LEU A 131 5.78 -3.13 -11.65
C LEU A 131 7.08 -2.59 -12.28
N GLU A 132 8.16 -3.39 -12.29
CA GLU A 132 9.50 -3.01 -12.76
C GLU A 132 10.05 -1.74 -12.06
N ALA A 133 9.72 -1.57 -10.78
CA ALA A 133 10.01 -0.39 -9.97
C ALA A 133 11.22 -0.57 -9.02
N ASP A 134 12.05 -1.58 -9.26
CA ASP A 134 13.21 -1.89 -8.40
C ASP A 134 14.23 -0.74 -8.29
N GLU A 135 14.32 0.10 -9.33
CA GLU A 135 15.24 1.25 -9.42
C GLU A 135 14.72 2.52 -8.75
N ASP A 136 13.44 2.56 -8.39
CA ASP A 136 12.80 3.76 -7.86
C ASP A 136 13.21 4.03 -6.40
N ASP A 137 13.50 5.27 -6.07
CA ASP A 137 13.89 5.68 -4.70
C ASP A 137 12.70 5.81 -3.73
N ASP A 138 11.50 5.93 -4.29
CA ASP A 138 10.26 6.12 -3.55
C ASP A 138 9.09 5.45 -4.27
N VAL A 139 8.04 5.15 -3.52
CA VAL A 139 6.79 4.64 -4.04
C VAL A 139 5.65 5.57 -3.68
N VAL A 140 4.64 5.60 -4.52
CA VAL A 140 3.39 6.29 -4.24
C VAL A 140 2.42 5.27 -3.67
N VAL A 141 2.07 5.42 -2.39
CA VAL A 141 1.07 4.58 -1.74
C VAL A 141 -0.26 5.31 -1.74
N THR A 142 -1.29 4.73 -2.34
CA THR A 142 -2.64 5.31 -2.41
C THR A 142 -3.58 4.54 -1.49
N LEU A 143 -4.21 5.26 -0.56
CA LEU A 143 -5.20 4.73 0.37
C LEU A 143 -6.59 5.11 -0.10
N VAL A 144 -7.46 4.12 -0.24
CA VAL A 144 -8.80 4.27 -0.82
C VAL A 144 -9.84 3.86 0.22
N PRO A 145 -10.45 4.79 0.96
CA PRO A 145 -11.46 4.43 1.95
C PRO A 145 -12.74 3.92 1.28
N LYS A 146 -13.14 2.70 1.61
CA LYS A 146 -14.37 2.05 1.13
C LYS A 146 -15.48 2.07 2.19
N ALA A 147 -15.15 1.97 3.47
CA ALA A 147 -16.07 2.10 4.60
C ALA A 147 -15.37 2.80 5.79
N GLY A 148 -16.11 3.60 6.56
CA GLY A 148 -15.55 4.39 7.67
C GLY A 148 -14.74 5.61 7.23
N LYS A 149 -15.17 6.29 6.15
CA LYS A 149 -14.55 7.53 5.67
C LYS A 149 -14.53 8.59 6.76
N GLY A 150 -13.36 9.15 7.04
CA GLY A 150 -13.16 10.22 8.03
C GLY A 150 -12.98 9.71 9.47
N GLU A 151 -13.21 8.42 9.70
CA GLU A 151 -13.15 7.81 11.03
C GLU A 151 -11.82 7.12 11.32
N VAL A 152 -11.00 6.93 10.28
CA VAL A 152 -9.68 6.32 10.37
C VAL A 152 -8.61 7.41 10.38
N ILE A 153 -7.74 7.34 11.38
CA ILE A 153 -6.51 8.14 11.45
C ILE A 153 -5.33 7.21 11.19
N ILE A 154 -4.42 7.63 10.32
CA ILE A 154 -3.17 6.94 10.03
C ILE A 154 -2.03 7.69 10.70
N GLY A 155 -1.29 7.02 11.56
CA GLY A 155 -0.18 7.60 12.31
C GLY A 155 1.11 7.73 11.51
N ASN A 156 1.43 6.75 10.66
CA ASN A 156 2.60 6.81 9.79
C ASN A 156 2.51 5.77 8.65
N ILE A 157 3.33 5.93 7.61
CA ILE A 157 3.52 4.92 6.56
C ILE A 157 5.02 4.81 6.27
N VAL A 158 5.58 3.62 6.45
CA VAL A 158 7.01 3.34 6.28
C VAL A 158 7.23 2.04 5.52
N ILE A 159 8.43 1.88 4.96
CA ILE A 159 8.87 0.62 4.35
C ILE A 159 10.02 0.08 5.20
N GLU A 160 9.92 -1.19 5.56
CA GLU A 160 10.88 -1.90 6.41
C GLU A 160 11.33 -3.20 5.74
N PHE A 161 12.48 -3.73 6.15
CA PHE A 161 12.94 -5.06 5.76
C PHE A 161 12.66 -6.04 6.90
N VAL A 162 11.98 -7.13 6.57
CA VAL A 162 11.67 -8.21 7.52
C VAL A 162 12.35 -9.49 7.05
N PRO A 163 13.18 -10.14 7.88
CA PRO A 163 13.76 -11.45 7.55
C PRO A 163 12.66 -12.48 7.26
N LYS A 164 12.85 -13.29 6.22
CA LYS A 164 11.93 -14.39 5.85
C LYS A 164 12.15 -15.64 6.70
N TYR A 165 13.33 -15.76 7.31
CA TYR A 165 13.81 -16.90 8.09
C TYR A 165 14.55 -16.44 9.33
#